data_AF-A0A7V9HCV9-F1
#
_entry.id   AF-A0A7V9HCV9-F1
#
_cell.length_a   1.000
_cell.length_b   1.000
_cell.length_c   1.000
_cell.angle_alpha   90.00
_cell.angle_beta   90.00
_cell.angle_gamma   90.00
#
_symmetry.space_group_name_H-M   'P 1'
#
loop_
_entity.id
_entity.type
_entity.pdbx_description
1 polymer ?
#
loop_
_entity_poly.entity_id
_entity_poly.type
_entity_poly.pdbx_seq_one_letter_code
_entity_poly.pdbx_strand_id
1 'polypeptide(L)' 'MIGRTFHSGEPTVELDVTRADDYLEAVCEVVAEVCVPIRVDETVVGALNVESTHRPRRPRRSGARALRGAPV' A
#
# COMPACT_ATOMS: atom_id res chain seq x y z
N MET A 1 -2.95 2.78 -10.03
CA MET A 1 -4.34 2.53 -9.56
C MET A 1 -5.31 3.69 -9.82
N ILE A 2 -4.80 4.87 -10.18
CA ILE A 2 -5.56 6.07 -10.55
C ILE A 2 -6.82 5.79 -11.38
N GLY A 3 -6.70 5.07 -12.50
CA GLY A 3 -7.83 4.78 -13.40
C GLY A 3 -8.94 3.96 -12.71
N ARG A 4 -8.55 2.96 -11.91
CA ARG A 4 -9.50 2.15 -11.12
C ARG A 4 -10.26 3.02 -10.14
N THR A 5 -9.57 3.88 -9.39
CA THR A 5 -10.18 4.82 -8.44
C THR A 5 -11.12 5.80 -9.12
N PHE A 6 -10.73 6.33 -10.29
CA PHE A 6 -11.58 7.23 -11.07
C PHE A 6 -12.88 6.54 -11.53
N HIS A 7 -12.79 5.31 -12.05
CA HIS A 7 -13.94 4.58 -12.57
C HIS A 7 -14.86 4.02 -11.48
N SER A 8 -14.31 3.53 -10.37
CA SER A 8 -15.12 2.99 -9.28
C SER A 8 -15.69 4.07 -8.37
N GLY A 9 -15.03 5.22 -8.27
CA GLY A 9 -15.30 6.21 -7.22
C GLY A 9 -14.90 5.73 -5.82
N GLU A 10 -14.18 4.62 -5.70
CA GLU A 10 -13.79 4.05 -4.41
C GLU A 10 -12.28 4.22 -4.16
N PRO A 11 -11.85 4.51 -2.92
CA PRO A 11 -10.44 4.53 -2.57
C PRO A 11 -9.75 3.21 -2.93
N THR A 12 -8.52 3.30 -3.42
CA THR A 12 -7.68 2.12 -3.70
C THR A 12 -6.39 2.23 -2.90
N VAL A 13 -6.02 1.16 -2.21
CA VAL A 13 -4.79 1.07 -1.42
C VAL A 13 -4.08 -0.21 -1.82
N GLU A 14 -2.83 -0.09 -2.24
CA GLU A 14 -1.96 -1.23 -2.51
C GLU A 14 -0.66 -1.05 -1.74
N LEU A 15 -0.36 -2.04 -0.89
CA LEU A 15 0.82 -2.03 -0.02
C LEU A 15 2.02 -2.72 -0.67
N ASP A 16 1.79 -3.45 -1.76
CA ASP A 16 2.85 -3.97 -2.62
C ASP A 16 2.40 -3.96 -4.09
N VAL A 17 2.76 -2.91 -4.82
CA VAL A 17 2.30 -2.70 -6.22
C VAL A 17 2.74 -3.82 -7.17
N THR A 18 3.78 -4.58 -6.81
CA THR A 18 4.23 -5.75 -7.58
C THR A 18 3.23 -6.91 -7.59
N ARG A 19 2.21 -6.86 -6.74
CA ARG A 19 1.16 -7.86 -6.61
C ARG A 19 -0.14 -7.48 -7.32
N ALA A 20 -0.24 -6.28 -7.87
CA ALA A 20 -1.41 -5.82 -8.58
C ALA A 20 -1.31 -6.16 -10.07
N ASP A 21 -2.22 -7.00 -10.55
CA ASP A 21 -2.22 -7.54 -11.93
C ASP A 21 -2.37 -6.44 -13.01
N ASP A 22 -2.95 -5.31 -12.65
CA ASP A 22 -3.20 -4.15 -13.52
C ASP A 22 -2.32 -2.94 -13.18
N TYR A 23 -1.21 -3.16 -12.47
CA TYR A 23 -0.28 -2.08 -12.16
C TYR A 23 0.47 -1.60 -13.40
N LEU A 24 0.29 -0.32 -13.71
CA LEU A 24 1.06 0.40 -14.73
C LEU A 24 2.07 1.30 -14.02
N GLU A 25 3.34 0.93 -14.12
CA GLU A 25 4.44 1.67 -13.52
C GLU A 25 4.65 3.01 -14.25
N ALA A 26 4.33 4.11 -13.59
CA ALA A 26 4.55 5.47 -14.10
C ALA A 26 5.87 6.08 -13.61
N VAL A 27 6.30 5.71 -12.40
CA VAL A 27 7.55 6.12 -11.76
C VAL A 27 8.28 4.86 -11.31
N CYS A 28 9.58 4.76 -11.63
CA CYS A 28 10.38 3.63 -11.18
C CYS A 28 10.46 3.56 -9.64
N GLU A 29 10.53 2.35 -9.10
CA GLU A 29 10.78 2.05 -7.68
C GLU A 29 9.60 2.29 -6.72
N VAL A 30 8.41 2.58 -7.22
CA VAL A 30 7.20 2.64 -6.37
C VAL A 30 6.92 1.25 -5.80
N VAL A 31 6.66 1.19 -4.49
CA VAL A 31 6.39 -0.05 -3.75
C VAL A 31 5.02 -0.06 -3.11
N ALA A 32 4.42 1.09 -2.87
CA ALA A 32 3.05 1.23 -2.37
C ALA A 32 2.39 2.45 -2.98
N GLU A 33 1.07 2.38 -3.17
CA GLU A 33 0.25 3.45 -3.75
C GLU A 33 -1.07 3.54 -2.99
N VAL A 34 -1.52 4.77 -2.74
CA VAL A 34 -2.89 5.07 -2.34
C VAL A 34 -3.48 6.09 -3.30
N CYS A 35 -4.67 5.78 -3.81
CA CYS A 35 -5.47 6.68 -4.63
C CYS A 35 -6.80 6.94 -3.95
N VAL A 36 -7.19 8.20 -3.83
CA VAL A 36 -8.52 8.60 -3.36
C VAL A 36 -9.25 9.44 -4.41
N PRO A 37 -10.56 9.21 -4.62
CA PRO A 37 -11.34 9.96 -5.60
C PRO A 37 -11.51 11.42 -5.18
N ILE A 38 -11.39 12.34 -6.13
CA ILE A 38 -11.75 13.75 -5.95
C ILE A 38 -13.16 13.93 -6.50
N ARG A 39 -14.06 14.47 -5.67
CA ARG A 39 -15.46 14.67 -6.02
C ARG A 39 -15.82 16.15 -6.06
N VAL A 40 -16.66 16.49 -7.03
CA VAL A 40 -17.48 17.72 -7.02
C VAL A 40 -18.92 17.25 -7.09
N ASP A 41 -19.68 17.58 -6.04
CA ASP A 41 -20.97 16.95 -5.76
C ASP A 41 -20.86 15.41 -5.77
N GLU A 42 -21.72 14.72 -6.51
CA GLU A 42 -21.71 13.26 -6.66
C GLU A 42 -20.81 12.75 -7.80
N THR A 43 -20.11 13.65 -8.49
CA THR A 43 -19.31 13.30 -9.68
C THR A 43 -17.84 13.18 -9.33
N VAL A 44 -17.23 12.06 -9.72
CA VAL A 44 -15.76 11.87 -9.65
C VAL A 44 -15.11 12.65 -10.78
N VAL A 45 -14.27 13.64 -10.43
CA VAL A 45 -13.60 14.53 -11.40
C VAL A 45 -12.10 14.23 -11.52
N GLY A 46 -11.57 13.38 -10.66
CA GLY A 46 -10.16 13.00 -10.67
C GLY A 46 -9.82 12.08 -9.50
N ALA A 47 -8.52 11.88 -9.27
CA ALA A 47 -8.00 11.17 -8.12
C ALA A 47 -6.75 11.87 -7.57
N LEU A 48 -6.63 11.90 -6.25
CA LEU A 48 -5.39 12.24 -5.56
C LEU A 48 -4.59 10.95 -5.39
N ASN A 49 -3.40 10.92 -5.98
CA ASN A 49 -2.48 9.78 -5.94
C ASN A 49 -1.29 10.10 -5.04
N VAL A 50 -0.93 9.17 -4.16
CA VAL A 50 0.28 9.23 -3.34
C VAL A 50 1.02 7.91 -3.47
N GLU A 51 2.30 8.00 -3.83
CA GLU A 51 3.19 6.86 -4.03
C GLU A 51 4.30 6.87 -2.99
N SER A 52 4.77 5.68 -2.62
CA SER A 52 5.94 5.50 -1.77
C SER A 52 6.95 4.62 -2.47
N THR A 53 8.21 5.05 -2.50
CA THR A 53 9.37 4.22 -2.85
C THR A 53 9.98 3.55 -1.60
N HIS A 54 9.46 3.86 -0.41
CA HIS A 54 9.98 3.34 0.85
C HIS A 54 9.28 2.04 1.26
N ARG A 55 10.03 0.92 1.34
CA ARG A 55 9.56 -0.30 2.02
C ARG A 55 9.87 -0.22 3.52
N PRO A 56 8.85 -0.19 4.41
CA PRO A 56 9.11 -0.21 5.85
C PRO A 56 9.83 -1.50 6.25
N ARG A 57 10.86 -1.37 7.09
CA ARG A 57 11.57 -2.53 7.64
C ARG A 57 10.59 -3.39 8.44
N ARG A 58 10.53 -4.70 8.14
CA ARG A 58 9.82 -5.66 9.00
C ARG A 58 10.33 -5.52 10.44
N PRO A 59 9.45 -5.38 11.45
CA PRO A 59 9.88 -5.38 12.83
C PRO A 59 10.69 -6.64 13.09
N ARG A 60 11.89 -6.50 13.66
CA ARG A 60 12.64 -7.66 14.13
C ARG A 60 11.75 -8.36 15.15
N ARG A 61 11.42 -9.63 14.92
CA ARG A 61 10.79 -10.46 15.95
C ARG A 61 11.69 -10.40 17.17
N SER A 62 11.24 -9.76 18.24
CA SER A 62 11.90 -9.83 19.53
C SER A 62 11.92 -11.31 19.91
N GLY A 63 13.12 -11.87 20.04
CA GLY A 63 13.28 -13.25 20.45
C GLY A 63 12.68 -13.44 21.83
N ALA A 64 11.54 -14.12 21.91
CA ALA A 64 11.10 -14.75 23.14
C ALA A 64 12.18 -15.79 23.48
N ARG A 65 13.13 -15.40 24.34
CA ARG A 65 14.10 -16.32 24.92
C ARG A 65 13.30 -17.25 25.83
N ALA A 66 12.91 -18.41 25.31
CA ALA A 66 12.38 -19.51 26.10
C ALA A 66 13.42 -19.82 27.20
N LEU A 67 13.05 -19.55 28.45
CA LEU A 67 13.80 -19.99 29.62
C LEU A 67 13.73 -21.53 29.65
N ARG A 68 14.72 -22.19 29.05
CA ARG A 68 14.96 -23.61 29.22
C ARG A 68 15.68 -23.82 30.54
N GLY A 69 15.02 -24.53 31.45
CA GLY A 69 15.56 -25.46 32.47
C GLY A 69 16.73 -25.00 33.34
N ALA A 70 16.47 -24.74 34.62
CA ALA A 70 17.45 -24.96 35.68
C ALA A 70 17.36 -26.43 36.14
N PRO A 71 18.47 -27.15 36.35
CA PRO A 71 18.42 -28.50 36.90
C PRO A 71 18.17 -28.45 38.42
N VAL A 72 17.58 -29.54 38.89
CA VAL A 72 17.29 -29.92 40.30
C VAL A 72 18.47 -29.77 41.24
#